data_AF-A0A1H6UKJ0-F1
#
_entry.id   AF-A0A1H6UKJ0-F1
#
_cell.length_a   1.000
_cell.length_b   1.000
_cell.length_c   1.000
_cell.angle_alpha   90.00
_cell.angle_beta   90.00
_cell.angle_gamma   90.00
#
_symmetry.space_group_name_H-M   'P 1'
#
loop_
_entity.id
_entity.type
_entity.pdbx_description
1 polymer ?
#
loop_
_entity_poly.entity_id
_entity_poly.type
_entity_poly.pdbx_seq_one_letter_code
_entity_poly.pdbx_strand_id
1 'polypeptide(L)'
;MALLDRFDRWLTQYLDSLPKSDRPDIGAGYTMAAAAAVAAIIFGIGQGILSGVGAGALFFSVGTDTNPLVAGGVAVMAVISWLMASGVSLVVVVPSGFVGGLTVWRFVPESLRFGGFIGGLLSTLVGYVVSCAMLLPLGVVFSIAVDPSMATATDSMVTFVLLLGFIAVYTSWATVPVGVLTGYLFERSLD
;
A
#
# COMPACT_ATOMS: atom_id res chain seq x y z
N MET A 1 4.30 -17.58 19.44
CA MET A 1 2.89 -17.60 19.90
C MET A 1 2.48 -16.28 20.55
N ALA A 2 3.15 -15.81 21.62
CA ALA A 2 2.74 -14.60 22.35
C ALA A 2 2.46 -13.32 21.52
N LEU A 3 3.14 -13.11 20.38
CA LEU A 3 2.96 -11.94 19.52
C LEU A 3 1.70 -12.04 18.64
N LEU A 4 1.40 -13.25 18.12
CA LEU A 4 0.18 -13.51 17.34
C LEU A 4 -1.06 -13.37 18.22
N ASP A 5 -1.02 -13.90 19.44
CA ASP A 5 -2.14 -13.82 20.38
C ASP A 5 -2.38 -12.37 20.89
N ARG A 6 -1.36 -11.51 20.81
CA ARG A 6 -1.50 -10.09 21.10
C ARG A 6 -2.13 -9.34 19.93
N PHE A 7 -1.74 -9.70 18.70
CA PHE A 7 -2.30 -9.12 17.49
C PHE A 7 -3.77 -9.51 17.32
N ASP A 8 -4.10 -10.77 17.56
CA ASP A 8 -5.46 -11.29 17.50
C ASP A 8 -6.40 -10.51 18.42
N ARG A 9 -6.03 -10.37 19.71
CA ARG A 9 -6.78 -9.54 20.66
C ARG A 9 -6.93 -8.09 20.23
N TRP A 10 -5.87 -7.51 19.66
CA TRP A 10 -5.93 -6.13 19.15
C TRP A 10 -6.89 -6.02 17.96
N LEU A 11 -6.87 -7.00 17.05
CA LEU A 11 -7.74 -7.05 15.88
C LEU A 11 -9.21 -7.18 16.30
N THR A 12 -9.54 -8.07 17.24
CA THR A 12 -10.91 -8.20 17.77
C THR A 12 -11.38 -6.88 18.39
N GLN A 13 -10.57 -6.27 19.27
CA GLN A 13 -10.91 -4.97 19.87
C GLN A 13 -11.10 -3.86 18.82
N TYR A 14 -10.28 -3.86 17.76
CA TYR A 14 -10.40 -2.92 16.67
C TYR A 14 -11.71 -3.14 15.90
N LEU A 15 -12.03 -4.38 15.54
CA LEU A 15 -13.25 -4.72 14.81
C LEU A 15 -14.52 -4.41 15.63
N ASP A 16 -14.54 -4.71 16.93
CA ASP A 16 -15.68 -4.42 17.82
C ASP A 16 -16.02 -2.92 17.88
N SER A 17 -15.03 -2.05 17.64
CA SER A 17 -15.23 -0.60 17.65
C SER A 17 -15.82 -0.04 16.34
N LEU A 18 -15.88 -0.84 15.27
CA LEU A 18 -16.22 -0.40 13.93
C LEU A 18 -17.66 -0.74 13.54
N PRO A 19 -18.34 0.13 12.78
CA PRO A 19 -19.73 -0.10 12.41
C PRO A 19 -19.87 -1.29 11.45
N LYS A 20 -20.77 -2.23 11.79
CA LYS A 20 -21.13 -3.42 10.97
C LYS A 20 -19.99 -4.42 10.75
N SER A 21 -18.97 -4.41 11.60
CA SER A 21 -17.87 -5.40 11.57
C SER A 21 -18.34 -6.83 11.85
N ASP A 22 -19.49 -7.01 12.52
CA ASP A 22 -20.13 -8.32 12.75
C ASP A 22 -20.39 -9.11 11.46
N ARG A 23 -20.45 -8.43 10.32
CA ARG A 23 -20.59 -9.09 9.03
C ARG A 23 -19.21 -9.49 8.50
N PRO A 24 -18.98 -10.76 8.14
CA PRO A 24 -17.66 -11.23 7.72
C PRO A 24 -17.13 -10.48 6.50
N ASP A 25 -18.00 -10.07 5.58
CA ASP A 25 -17.59 -9.28 4.40
C ASP A 25 -17.06 -7.89 4.78
N ILE A 26 -17.74 -7.19 5.69
CA ILE A 26 -17.35 -5.84 6.12
C ILE A 26 -16.16 -5.89 7.08
N GLY A 27 -16.15 -6.83 8.04
CA GLY A 27 -15.04 -7.04 8.97
C GLY A 27 -13.74 -7.36 8.24
N ALA A 28 -13.80 -8.16 7.17
CA ALA A 28 -12.63 -8.41 6.34
C ALA A 28 -12.15 -7.18 5.59
N GLY A 29 -13.07 -6.35 5.11
CA GLY A 29 -12.74 -5.05 4.53
C GLY A 29 -11.94 -4.18 5.50
N TYR A 30 -12.42 -4.01 6.74
CA TYR A 30 -11.69 -3.23 7.75
C TYR A 30 -10.33 -3.83 8.08
N THR A 31 -10.25 -5.15 8.19
CA THR A 31 -9.02 -5.88 8.49
C THR A 31 -7.97 -5.69 7.38
N MET A 32 -8.38 -5.78 6.11
CA MET A 32 -7.50 -5.54 4.97
C MET A 32 -7.13 -4.07 4.81
N ALA A 33 -8.02 -3.13 5.16
CA ALA A 33 -7.71 -1.71 5.20
C ALA A 33 -6.63 -1.39 6.25
N ALA A 34 -6.74 -1.97 7.45
CA ALA A 34 -5.72 -1.84 8.49
C ALA A 34 -4.39 -2.46 8.04
N ALA A 35 -4.43 -3.64 7.42
CA ALA A 35 -3.24 -4.29 6.84
C ALA A 35 -2.57 -3.42 5.77
N ALA A 36 -3.36 -2.84 4.88
CA ALA A 36 -2.91 -1.91 3.85
C ALA A 36 -2.24 -0.66 4.45
N ALA A 37 -2.81 -0.08 5.51
CA ALA A 37 -2.22 1.05 6.22
C ALA A 37 -0.87 0.68 6.86
N VAL A 38 -0.79 -0.46 7.54
CA VAL A 38 0.46 -0.96 8.12
C VAL A 38 1.51 -1.22 7.04
N ALA A 39 1.13 -1.86 5.94
CA ALA A 39 2.03 -2.10 4.81
C ALA A 39 2.53 -0.79 4.18
N ALA A 40 1.66 0.21 4.03
CA ALA A 40 2.03 1.54 3.53
C ALA A 40 3.02 2.25 4.45
N ILE A 41 2.82 2.15 5.78
CA ILE A 41 3.75 2.71 6.78
C ILE A 41 5.11 2.00 6.72
N ILE A 42 5.13 0.66 6.70
CA ILE A 42 6.37 -0.13 6.62
C ILE A 42 7.12 0.20 5.32
N PHE A 43 6.41 0.20 4.20
CA PHE A 43 6.99 0.53 2.90
C PHE A 43 7.52 1.95 2.88
N GLY A 44 6.77 2.91 3.44
CA GLY A 44 7.22 4.27 3.69
C GLY A 44 8.54 4.24 4.44
N ILE A 45 8.58 3.77 5.68
CA ILE A 45 9.82 3.75 6.48
C ILE A 45 11.00 3.13 5.72
N GLY A 46 10.78 1.99 5.05
CA GLY A 46 11.80 1.34 4.21
C GLY A 46 12.32 2.23 3.06
N GLN A 47 11.42 2.88 2.32
CA GLN A 47 11.78 3.83 1.26
C GLN A 47 12.52 5.07 1.80
N GLY A 48 12.10 5.59 2.95
CA GLY A 48 12.74 6.73 3.60
C GLY A 48 14.18 6.40 3.98
N ILE A 49 14.40 5.22 4.56
CA ILE A 49 15.75 4.72 4.88
C ILE A 49 16.59 4.55 3.61
N LEU A 50 16.04 3.87 2.58
CA LEU A 50 16.78 3.60 1.34
C LEU A 50 17.16 4.89 0.60
N SER A 51 16.23 5.84 0.52
CA SER A 51 16.45 7.16 -0.10
C SER A 51 17.46 7.98 0.70
N GLY A 52 17.40 7.93 2.04
CA GLY A 52 18.37 8.57 2.91
C GLY A 52 19.78 8.00 2.77
N VAL A 53 19.91 6.67 2.67
CA VAL A 53 21.19 6.00 2.39
C VAL A 53 21.70 6.33 0.99
N GLY A 54 20.83 6.36 -0.02
CA GLY A 54 21.19 6.74 -1.40
C GLY A 54 21.69 8.18 -1.49
N ALA A 55 21.00 9.11 -0.81
CA ALA A 55 21.48 10.49 -0.68
C ALA A 55 22.84 10.53 0.03
N GLY A 56 22.99 9.85 1.17
CA GLY A 56 24.27 9.77 1.88
C GLY A 56 25.41 9.18 1.03
N ALA A 57 25.15 8.14 0.24
CA ALA A 57 26.14 7.53 -0.64
C ALA A 57 26.58 8.49 -1.76
N LEU A 58 25.65 9.28 -2.34
CA LEU A 58 26.00 10.33 -3.31
C LEU A 58 26.89 11.40 -2.68
N PHE A 59 26.66 11.79 -1.43
CA PHE A 59 27.53 12.72 -0.71
C PHE A 59 28.94 12.18 -0.53
N PHE A 60 29.08 10.92 -0.14
CA PHE A 60 30.40 10.31 0.04
C PHE A 60 31.10 10.01 -1.30
N SER A 61 30.34 9.85 -2.39
CA SER A 61 30.87 9.55 -3.72
C SER A 61 31.31 10.78 -4.54
N VAL A 62 30.79 11.99 -4.25
CA VAL A 62 31.12 13.21 -5.01
C VAL A 62 32.33 13.97 -4.43
N GLY A 63 32.85 13.55 -3.28
CA GLY A 63 34.02 14.17 -2.64
C GLY A 63 33.69 15.47 -1.91
N THR A 64 34.70 16.05 -1.25
CA THR A 64 34.61 17.20 -0.32
C THR A 64 34.07 18.50 -0.92
N ASP A 65 33.87 18.57 -2.24
CA ASP A 65 33.41 19.79 -2.94
C ASP A 65 31.88 19.88 -3.10
N THR A 66 31.14 18.90 -2.55
CA THR A 66 29.67 18.93 -2.60
C THR A 66 29.13 20.00 -1.66
N ASN A 67 28.56 21.08 -2.20
CA ASN A 67 28.02 22.20 -1.44
C ASN A 67 26.94 21.70 -0.43
N PRO A 68 27.07 21.95 0.88
CA PRO A 68 26.12 21.51 1.91
C PRO A 68 24.67 21.97 1.66
N LEU A 69 24.47 23.05 0.89
CA LEU A 69 23.13 23.49 0.45
C LEU A 69 22.50 22.57 -0.60
N VAL A 70 23.28 22.05 -1.55
CA VAL A 70 22.78 21.12 -2.59
C VAL A 70 22.43 19.78 -1.92
N ALA A 71 23.33 19.35 -1.06
CA ALA A 71 23.18 18.26 -0.12
C ALA A 71 21.88 18.32 0.72
N GLY A 72 21.66 19.44 1.43
CA GLY A 72 20.43 19.69 2.18
C GLY A 72 19.19 19.72 1.29
N GLY A 73 19.30 20.30 0.10
CA GLY A 73 18.23 20.32 -0.91
C GLY A 73 17.80 18.92 -1.35
N VAL A 74 18.75 18.03 -1.65
CA VAL A 74 18.45 16.63 -2.02
C VAL A 74 17.77 15.89 -0.86
N ALA A 75 18.25 16.06 0.37
CA ALA A 75 17.64 15.43 1.54
C ALA A 75 16.20 15.92 1.77
N VAL A 76 15.95 17.24 1.66
CA VAL A 76 14.61 17.82 1.79
C VAL A 76 13.69 17.33 0.68
N MET A 77 14.16 17.30 -0.57
CA MET A 77 13.36 16.80 -1.70
C MET A 77 13.05 15.31 -1.57
N ALA A 78 13.98 14.49 -1.05
CA ALA A 78 13.73 13.08 -0.75
C ALA A 78 12.64 12.91 0.34
N VAL A 79 12.69 13.71 1.40
CA VAL A 79 11.66 13.70 2.46
C VAL A 79 10.29 14.17 1.93
N ILE A 80 10.25 15.21 1.11
CA ILE A 80 9.00 15.68 0.50
C ILE A 80 8.43 14.60 -0.43
N SER A 81 9.27 14.01 -1.27
CA SER A 81 8.85 12.92 -2.18
C SER A 81 8.33 11.71 -1.39
N TRP A 82 8.96 11.41 -0.24
CA TRP A 82 8.51 10.38 0.70
C TRP A 82 7.15 10.67 1.34
N LEU A 83 6.95 11.89 1.84
CA LEU A 83 5.68 12.33 2.44
C LEU A 83 4.54 12.32 1.41
N MET A 84 4.83 12.72 0.17
CA MET A 84 3.86 12.66 -0.92
C MET A 84 3.54 11.22 -1.31
N ALA A 85 4.54 10.34 -1.45
CA ALA A 85 4.33 8.94 -1.78
C ALA A 85 3.54 8.20 -0.70
N SER A 86 3.86 8.42 0.58
CA SER A 86 3.16 7.82 1.73
C SER A 86 1.74 8.37 1.91
N GLY A 87 1.55 9.69 1.76
CA GLY A 87 0.23 10.33 1.84
C GLY A 87 -0.73 9.87 0.75
N VAL A 88 -0.27 9.85 -0.51
CA VAL A 88 -1.05 9.33 -1.64
C VAL A 88 -1.34 7.84 -1.46
N SER A 89 -0.38 7.07 -0.94
CA SER A 89 -0.59 5.65 -0.64
C SER A 89 -1.68 5.45 0.40
N LEU A 90 -1.78 6.26 1.45
CA LEU A 90 -2.85 6.09 2.45
C LEU A 90 -4.23 6.38 1.89
N VAL A 91 -4.39 7.45 1.09
CA VAL A 91 -5.69 7.84 0.54
C VAL A 91 -6.21 6.88 -0.52
N VAL A 92 -5.32 6.16 -1.21
CA VAL A 92 -5.70 5.23 -2.27
C VAL A 92 -5.65 3.78 -1.80
N VAL A 93 -4.56 3.36 -1.17
CA VAL A 93 -4.30 1.95 -0.86
C VAL A 93 -5.18 1.47 0.28
N VAL A 94 -5.50 2.31 1.27
CA VAL A 94 -6.38 1.93 2.39
C VAL A 94 -7.82 1.67 1.91
N PRO A 95 -8.48 2.57 1.14
CA PRO A 95 -9.79 2.26 0.56
C PRO A 95 -9.74 1.07 -0.40
N SER A 96 -8.66 0.91 -1.16
CA SER A 96 -8.51 -0.23 -2.07
C SER A 96 -8.38 -1.56 -1.31
N GLY A 97 -7.67 -1.57 -0.18
CA GLY A 97 -7.59 -2.72 0.72
C GLY A 97 -8.96 -3.07 1.30
N PHE A 98 -9.75 -2.05 1.70
CA PHE A 98 -11.12 -2.25 2.14
C PHE A 98 -12.00 -2.91 1.07
N VAL A 99 -12.00 -2.35 -0.15
CA VAL A 99 -12.77 -2.89 -1.28
C VAL A 99 -12.30 -4.28 -1.65
N GLY A 100 -11.00 -4.55 -1.62
CA GLY A 100 -10.42 -5.86 -1.86
C GLY A 100 -10.92 -6.90 -0.86
N GLY A 101 -10.81 -6.61 0.44
CA GLY A 101 -11.33 -7.46 1.51
C GLY A 101 -12.83 -7.72 1.38
N LEU A 102 -13.61 -6.65 1.22
CA LEU A 102 -15.07 -6.73 1.07
C LEU A 102 -15.49 -7.56 -0.14
N THR A 103 -14.81 -7.38 -1.28
CA THR A 103 -15.17 -8.06 -2.52
C THR A 103 -14.85 -9.54 -2.44
N VAL A 104 -13.65 -9.88 -1.97
CA VAL A 104 -13.19 -11.27 -1.95
C VAL A 104 -13.98 -12.10 -0.94
N TRP A 105 -14.18 -11.57 0.27
CA TRP A 105 -14.90 -12.31 1.32
C TRP A 105 -16.41 -12.46 1.10
N ARG A 106 -16.97 -11.82 0.08
CA ARG A 106 -18.31 -12.16 -0.41
C ARG A 106 -18.36 -13.45 -1.22
N PHE A 107 -17.23 -13.90 -1.75
CA PHE A 107 -17.16 -15.06 -2.65
C PHE A 107 -16.35 -16.23 -2.07
N VAL A 108 -15.55 -16.01 -1.04
CA VAL A 108 -14.80 -17.08 -0.36
C VAL A 108 -15.79 -17.95 0.44
N PRO A 109 -15.98 -19.23 0.09
CA PRO A 109 -16.84 -20.13 0.84
C PRO A 109 -16.21 -20.51 2.18
N GLU A 110 -17.02 -20.59 3.24
CA GLU A 110 -16.61 -21.04 4.59
C GLU A 110 -16.06 -22.48 4.61
N SER A 111 -16.36 -23.29 3.59
CA SER A 111 -15.91 -24.68 3.50
C SER A 111 -14.46 -24.85 3.03
N LEU A 112 -13.75 -23.78 2.67
CA LEU A 112 -12.37 -23.86 2.19
C LEU A 112 -11.40 -24.03 3.36
N ARG A 113 -10.62 -25.12 3.35
CA ARG A 113 -9.65 -25.47 4.41
C ARG A 113 -8.46 -24.51 4.59
N PHE A 114 -8.40 -23.42 3.82
CA PHE A 114 -7.40 -22.34 3.84
C PHE A 114 -8.02 -21.02 3.33
N GLY A 115 -9.29 -20.77 3.67
CA GLY A 115 -10.06 -19.64 3.15
C GLY A 115 -9.37 -18.30 3.43
N GLY A 116 -8.75 -18.16 4.60
CA GLY A 116 -8.05 -16.96 5.07
C GLY A 116 -6.80 -16.64 4.28
N PHE A 117 -5.96 -17.65 4.00
CA PHE A 117 -4.75 -17.47 3.21
C PHE A 117 -5.08 -17.02 1.78
N ILE A 118 -6.02 -17.73 1.14
CA ILE A 118 -6.47 -17.43 -0.23
C ILE A 118 -7.20 -16.09 -0.26
N GLY A 119 -8.07 -15.84 0.71
CA GLY A 119 -8.82 -14.60 0.86
C GLY A 119 -7.89 -13.40 1.02
N GLY A 120 -6.84 -13.51 1.83
CA GLY A 120 -5.83 -12.46 2.00
C GLY A 120 -5.01 -12.17 0.75
N LEU A 121 -4.58 -13.22 0.04
CA LEU A 121 -3.88 -13.06 -1.24
C LEU A 121 -4.78 -12.40 -2.30
N LEU A 122 -5.99 -12.92 -2.49
CA LEU A 122 -6.93 -12.38 -3.46
C LEU A 122 -7.34 -10.94 -3.10
N SER A 123 -7.55 -10.63 -1.82
CA SER A 123 -7.89 -9.28 -1.37
C SER A 123 -6.79 -8.28 -1.73
N THR A 124 -5.53 -8.71 -1.60
CA THR A 124 -4.35 -7.92 -1.98
C THR A 124 -4.31 -7.70 -3.49
N LEU A 125 -4.56 -8.73 -4.30
CA LEU A 125 -4.61 -8.63 -5.75
C LEU A 125 -5.72 -7.70 -6.23
N VAL A 126 -6.93 -7.84 -5.67
CA VAL A 126 -8.05 -6.93 -5.96
C VAL A 126 -7.70 -5.51 -5.51
N GLY A 127 -7.08 -5.35 -4.33
CA GLY A 127 -6.60 -4.07 -3.82
C GLY A 127 -5.62 -3.39 -4.78
N TYR A 128 -4.70 -4.13 -5.41
CA TYR A 128 -3.82 -3.60 -6.45
C TYR A 128 -4.59 -3.12 -7.69
N VAL A 129 -5.56 -3.90 -8.15
CA VAL A 129 -6.38 -3.53 -9.31
C VAL A 129 -7.19 -2.26 -9.03
N VAL A 130 -7.82 -2.17 -7.86
CA VAL A 130 -8.58 -0.99 -7.43
C VAL A 130 -7.66 0.21 -7.28
N SER A 131 -6.48 0.03 -6.67
CA SER A 131 -5.49 1.11 -6.53
C SER A 131 -5.03 1.63 -7.89
N CYS A 132 -4.74 0.74 -8.84
CA CYS A 132 -4.37 1.14 -10.20
C CYS A 132 -5.50 1.88 -10.90
N ALA A 133 -6.75 1.39 -10.77
CA ALA A 133 -7.92 2.05 -11.35
C ALA A 133 -8.17 3.44 -10.76
N MET A 134 -7.81 3.67 -9.50
CA MET A 134 -7.90 4.99 -8.85
C MET A 134 -6.72 5.90 -9.24
N LEU A 135 -5.49 5.37 -9.26
CA LEU A 135 -4.27 6.15 -9.51
C LEU A 135 -4.12 6.57 -10.96
N LEU A 136 -4.57 5.75 -11.91
CA LEU A 136 -4.42 6.05 -13.33
C LEU A 136 -5.14 7.36 -13.75
N PRO A 137 -6.45 7.57 -13.45
CA PRO A 137 -7.09 8.84 -13.76
C PRO A 137 -6.53 10.00 -12.93
N LEU A 138 -6.18 9.78 -11.66
CA LEU A 138 -5.57 10.82 -10.81
C LEU A 138 -4.22 11.28 -11.36
N GLY A 139 -3.38 10.34 -11.79
CA GLY A 139 -2.09 10.62 -12.41
C GLY A 139 -2.23 11.39 -13.72
N VAL A 140 -3.16 10.97 -14.59
CA VAL A 140 -3.45 11.69 -15.84
C VAL A 140 -3.94 13.11 -15.58
N VAL A 141 -4.92 13.29 -14.68
CA VAL A 141 -5.46 14.62 -14.33
C VAL A 141 -4.37 15.51 -13.75
N PHE A 142 -3.54 14.97 -12.85
CA PHE A 142 -2.43 15.72 -12.26
C PHE A 142 -1.40 16.14 -13.32
N SER A 143 -1.02 15.24 -14.22
CA SER A 143 -0.09 15.55 -15.32
C SER A 143 -0.61 16.63 -16.25
N ILE A 144 -1.89 16.58 -16.63
CA ILE A 144 -2.53 17.61 -17.46
C ILE A 144 -2.60 18.95 -16.72
N ALA A 145 -2.86 18.93 -15.40
CA ALA A 145 -2.91 20.15 -14.59
C ALA A 145 -1.54 20.82 -14.45
N VAL A 146 -0.46 20.05 -14.40
CA VAL A 146 0.92 20.55 -14.35
C VAL A 146 1.40 21.02 -15.73
N ASP A 147 1.09 20.25 -16.78
CA ASP A 147 1.43 20.56 -18.17
C ASP A 147 0.26 20.19 -19.11
N PRO A 148 -0.53 21.18 -19.56
CA PRO A 148 -1.67 20.94 -20.44
C PRO A 148 -1.32 20.31 -21.78
N SER A 149 -0.06 20.40 -22.23
CA SER A 149 0.38 19.76 -23.49
C SER A 149 0.35 18.23 -23.43
N MET A 150 0.28 17.65 -22.23
CA MET A 150 0.20 16.20 -22.01
C MET A 150 -1.19 15.61 -22.29
N ALA A 151 -2.21 16.43 -22.54
CA ALA A 151 -3.59 15.96 -22.75
C ALA A 151 -3.78 15.05 -23.99
N THR A 152 -2.90 15.17 -24.99
CA THR A 152 -2.97 14.38 -26.24
C THR A 152 -1.85 13.34 -26.36
N ALA A 153 -0.99 13.20 -25.34
CA ALA A 153 0.15 12.30 -25.38
C ALA A 153 -0.28 10.87 -25.00
N THR A 154 -0.60 10.05 -26.01
CA THR A 154 -0.87 8.60 -25.81
C THR A 154 0.32 7.84 -25.23
N ASP A 155 1.55 8.29 -25.52
CA ASP A 155 2.78 7.71 -24.94
C ASP A 155 2.77 7.79 -23.41
N SER A 156 2.23 8.88 -22.85
CA SER A 156 2.15 9.08 -21.40
C SER A 156 1.28 8.02 -20.71
N MET A 157 0.18 7.57 -21.34
CA MET A 157 -0.69 6.55 -20.73
C MET A 157 -0.01 5.19 -20.61
N VAL A 158 0.73 4.76 -21.64
CA VAL A 158 1.48 3.50 -21.61
C VAL A 158 2.57 3.56 -20.54
N THR A 159 3.29 4.68 -20.45
CA THR A 159 4.29 4.91 -19.39
C THR A 159 3.66 4.84 -18.00
N PHE A 160 2.48 5.44 -17.77
CA PHE A 160 1.79 5.37 -16.49
C PHE A 160 1.36 3.94 -16.13
N VAL A 161 0.82 3.17 -17.08
CA VAL A 161 0.43 1.77 -16.85
C VAL A 161 1.64 0.92 -16.50
N LEU A 162 2.74 1.06 -17.25
CA LEU A 162 3.98 0.33 -16.98
C LEU A 162 4.59 0.72 -15.63
N LEU A 163 4.55 2.00 -15.27
CA LEU A 163 5.01 2.49 -13.98
C LEU A 163 4.17 1.93 -12.83
N LEU A 164 2.84 1.93 -12.94
CA LEU A 164 1.95 1.33 -11.93
C LEU A 164 2.19 -0.18 -11.80
N GLY A 165 2.38 -0.89 -12.92
CA GLY A 165 2.73 -2.31 -12.92
C GLY A 165 4.07 -2.58 -12.23
N PHE A 166 5.09 -1.77 -12.54
CA PHE A 166 6.38 -1.84 -11.87
C PHE A 166 6.25 -1.58 -10.36
N ILE A 167 5.52 -0.54 -9.95
CA ILE A 167 5.29 -0.22 -8.54
C ILE A 167 4.59 -1.38 -7.84
N ALA A 168 3.55 -1.96 -8.44
CA ALA A 168 2.83 -3.09 -7.86
C ALA A 168 3.75 -4.32 -7.63
N VAL A 169 4.58 -4.65 -8.61
CA VAL A 169 5.59 -5.72 -8.46
C VAL A 169 6.62 -5.34 -7.39
N TYR A 170 7.08 -4.10 -7.39
CA TYR A 170 8.06 -3.59 -6.44
C TYR A 170 7.55 -3.54 -4.99
N THR A 171 6.25 -3.34 -4.76
CA THR A 171 5.63 -3.33 -3.42
C THR A 171 5.10 -4.71 -2.99
N SER A 172 5.07 -5.68 -3.91
CA SER A 172 4.51 -7.01 -3.67
C SER A 172 5.20 -7.77 -2.53
N TRP A 173 6.52 -7.62 -2.38
CA TRP A 173 7.28 -8.31 -1.34
C TRP A 173 6.84 -7.96 0.08
N ALA A 174 6.30 -6.76 0.30
CA ALA A 174 5.80 -6.33 1.60
C ALA A 174 4.29 -6.59 1.74
N THR A 175 3.52 -6.25 0.72
CA THR A 175 2.05 -6.31 0.75
C THR A 175 1.50 -7.73 0.69
N VAL A 176 2.10 -8.63 -0.08
CA VAL A 176 1.61 -10.00 -0.23
C VAL A 176 1.74 -10.79 1.09
N PRO A 177 2.89 -10.82 1.79
CA PRO A 177 2.99 -11.50 3.07
C PRO A 177 2.06 -10.90 4.13
N VAL A 178 1.93 -9.57 4.16
CA VAL A 178 1.02 -8.88 5.08
C VAL A 178 -0.42 -9.27 4.81
N GLY A 179 -0.90 -9.18 3.56
CA GLY A 179 -2.26 -9.53 3.20
C GLY A 179 -2.61 -10.99 3.48
N VAL A 180 -1.69 -11.91 3.18
CA VAL A 180 -1.82 -13.33 3.49
C VAL A 180 -1.93 -13.59 5.01
N LEU A 181 -1.00 -13.01 5.78
CA LEU A 181 -0.98 -13.16 7.24
C LEU A 181 -2.25 -12.57 7.86
N THR A 182 -2.67 -11.41 7.40
CA THR A 182 -3.89 -10.74 7.89
C THR A 182 -5.14 -11.52 7.52
N GLY A 183 -5.22 -12.10 6.32
CA GLY A 183 -6.34 -12.97 5.93
C GLY A 183 -6.45 -14.24 6.78
N TYR A 184 -5.31 -14.87 7.08
CA TYR A 184 -5.25 -16.02 7.99
C TYR A 184 -5.70 -15.67 9.41
N LEU A 185 -5.25 -14.52 9.94
CA LEU A 185 -5.64 -14.07 11.27
C LEU A 185 -7.13 -13.69 11.33
N PHE A 186 -7.65 -13.09 10.26
CA PHE A 186 -9.07 -12.79 10.17
C PHE A 186 -9.93 -14.06 10.19
N GLU A 187 -9.59 -15.07 9.37
CA GLU A 187 -10.29 -16.37 9.38
C GLU A 187 -10.27 -16.99 10.78
N ARG A 188 -9.11 -17.00 11.45
CA ARG A 188 -8.99 -17.52 12.82
C ARG A 188 -9.85 -16.76 13.84
N SER A 189 -10.10 -15.47 13.64
CA SER A 189 -10.93 -14.66 14.55
C SER A 189 -12.43 -14.90 14.39
N LEU A 190 -12.85 -15.62 13.34
CA LEU A 190 -14.24 -16.02 13.11
C LEU A 190 -14.59 -17.36 13.79
N ASP A 191 -13.58 -18.14 14.18
CA ASP A 191 -13.70 -19.43 14.89
C ASP A 191 -13.88 -19.22 16.41
#